data_AF-A0A932DZW5-F1
#
_entry.id   AF-A0A932DZW5-F1
#
_cell.length_a   1.000
_cell.length_b   1.000
_cell.length_c   1.000
_cell.angle_alpha   90.00
_cell.angle_beta   90.00
_cell.angle_gamma   90.00
#
_symmetry.space_group_name_H-M   'P 1'
#
loop_
_entity.id
_entity.type
_entity.pdbx_description
1 polymer ?
#
loop_
_entity_poly.entity_id
_entity_poly.type
_entity_poly.pdbx_seq_one_letter_code
_entity_poly.pdbx_strand_id
1 'polypeptide(L)'
;MRRLGLAAVLLLLTAGCAFWPAGWPLARPSATLLAEADRLAGAGEYAPAVVAYDEFLGRYPDDGEAPRALARRDTLASILAAREDLARLRQEVGRLADDLGRREAELARLKQELARRQAELERLKQIDMRLPQRRQ
;
A
#
# COMPACT_ATOMS: atom_id res chain seq x y z
N MET A 1 -15.32 -5.33 -73.86
CA MET A 1 -15.02 -4.05 -73.17
C MET A 1 -15.70 -3.86 -71.79
N ARG A 2 -16.84 -4.50 -71.47
CA ARG A 2 -17.49 -4.36 -70.13
C ARG A 2 -16.79 -5.10 -68.96
N ARG A 3 -16.01 -6.15 -69.23
CA ARG A 3 -15.29 -6.92 -68.19
C ARG A 3 -14.02 -6.22 -67.65
N LEU A 4 -13.40 -5.37 -68.47
CA LEU A 4 -12.23 -4.59 -68.07
C LEU A 4 -12.59 -3.41 -67.14
N GLY A 5 -13.78 -2.82 -67.30
CA GLY A 5 -14.28 -1.78 -66.40
C GLY A 5 -14.61 -2.29 -64.98
N LEU A 6 -15.10 -3.52 -64.86
CA LEU A 6 -15.40 -4.15 -63.56
C LEU A 6 -14.13 -4.47 -62.76
N ALA A 7 -13.06 -4.90 -63.43
CA ALA A 7 -11.77 -5.16 -62.78
C ALA A 7 -11.10 -3.87 -62.27
N ALA A 8 -11.20 -2.76 -63.03
CA ALA A 8 -10.65 -1.48 -62.62
C ALA A 8 -11.39 -0.87 -61.42
N VAL A 9 -12.72 -1.02 -61.34
CA VAL A 9 -13.54 -0.55 -60.21
C VAL A 9 -13.30 -1.38 -58.94
N LEU A 10 -13.07 -2.70 -59.08
CA LEU A 10 -12.70 -3.54 -57.92
C LEU A 10 -11.31 -3.20 -57.35
N LEU A 11 -10.35 -2.85 -58.20
CA LEU A 11 -9.00 -2.42 -57.78
C LEU A 11 -9.00 -1.06 -57.07
N LEU A 12 -9.89 -0.14 -57.47
CA LEU A 12 -10.05 1.17 -56.83
C LEU A 12 -10.77 1.09 -55.47
N LEU A 13 -11.67 0.13 -55.28
CA LEU A 13 -12.39 -0.08 -54.01
C LEU A 13 -11.54 -0.78 -52.93
N THR A 14 -10.55 -1.59 -53.31
CA THR A 14 -9.60 -2.19 -52.35
C THR A 14 -8.40 -1.31 -52.04
N ALA A 15 -8.03 -0.38 -52.93
CA ALA A 15 -7.02 0.65 -52.65
C ALA A 15 -7.54 1.82 -51.79
N GLY A 16 -8.86 1.93 -51.59
CA GLY A 16 -9.52 3.03 -50.90
C GLY A 16 -9.38 3.06 -49.36
N CYS A 17 -8.83 2.02 -48.73
CA CYS A 17 -8.69 1.97 -47.26
C CYS A 17 -7.25 1.99 -46.74
N ALA A 18 -6.24 2.17 -47.59
CA ALA A 18 -4.82 2.11 -47.20
C ALA A 18 -4.00 3.38 -47.51
N PHE A 19 -4.64 4.51 -47.81
CA PHE A 19 -3.95 5.76 -48.15
C PHE A 19 -4.01 6.85 -47.08
N TRP A 20 -4.48 6.54 -45.86
CA TRP A 20 -4.21 7.42 -44.71
C TRP A 20 -2.86 7.00 -44.11
N PRO A 21 -1.90 7.92 -43.87
CA PRO A 21 -0.56 7.55 -43.42
C PRO A 21 -0.61 7.14 -41.94
N ALA A 22 -1.08 5.93 -41.66
CA ALA A 22 -1.02 5.26 -40.37
C ALA A 22 0.31 4.50 -40.21
N GLY A 23 1.41 5.08 -40.71
CA GLY A 23 2.68 4.37 -40.92
C GLY A 23 3.92 5.25 -40.85
N TRP A 24 3.97 6.27 -39.99
CA TRP A 24 5.24 6.86 -39.60
C TRP A 24 5.83 6.07 -38.41
N PRO A 25 7.10 5.61 -38.47
CA PRO A 25 7.77 4.86 -37.39
C PRO A 25 8.33 5.78 -36.30
N LEU A 26 7.77 6.99 -36.14
CA LEU A 26 8.11 7.85 -35.01
C LEU A 26 7.20 7.41 -33.86
N ALA A 27 7.76 6.61 -32.95
CA ALA A 27 7.12 6.31 -31.67
C ALA A 27 6.61 7.64 -31.10
N ARG A 28 5.30 7.76 -30.94
CA ARG A 28 4.71 9.00 -30.42
C ARG A 28 5.33 9.24 -29.04
N PRO A 29 5.80 10.46 -28.75
CA PRO A 29 6.36 10.76 -27.43
C PRO A 29 5.41 10.42 -26.27
N SER A 30 4.10 10.45 -26.49
CA SER A 30 3.09 10.01 -25.51
C SER A 30 3.16 8.49 -25.25
N ALA A 31 3.30 7.67 -26.30
CA ALA A 31 3.39 6.23 -26.19
C ALA A 31 4.65 5.76 -25.47
N THR A 32 5.80 6.42 -25.70
CA THR A 32 7.06 6.08 -25.01
C THR A 32 6.98 6.38 -23.52
N LEU A 33 6.36 7.51 -23.14
CA LEU A 33 6.21 7.90 -21.75
C LEU A 33 5.23 6.97 -21.00
N LEU A 34 4.11 6.63 -21.64
CA LEU A 34 3.15 5.67 -21.08
C LEU A 34 3.76 4.27 -20.93
N ALA A 35 4.56 3.81 -21.91
CA ALA A 35 5.24 2.52 -21.82
C ALA A 35 6.23 2.45 -20.64
N GLU A 36 6.89 3.56 -20.33
CA GLU A 36 7.77 3.67 -19.17
C GLU A 36 6.98 3.58 -17.86
N ALA A 37 5.86 4.30 -17.74
CA ALA A 37 4.98 4.21 -16.58
C ALA A 37 4.44 2.77 -16.37
N ASP A 38 4.02 2.12 -17.46
CA ASP A 38 3.58 0.72 -17.47
C ASP A 38 4.70 -0.24 -17.03
N ARG A 39 5.94 0.00 -17.46
CA ARG A 39 7.12 -0.79 -17.09
C ARG A 39 7.42 -0.67 -15.59
N LEU A 40 7.44 0.55 -15.05
CA LEU A 40 7.64 0.80 -13.62
C LEU A 40 6.55 0.14 -12.78
N ALA A 41 5.29 0.24 -13.22
CA ALA A 41 4.17 -0.43 -12.57
C ALA A 41 4.35 -1.97 -12.59
N GLY A 42 4.74 -2.54 -13.73
CA GLY A 42 5.02 -3.98 -13.87
C GLY A 42 6.20 -4.47 -13.02
N ALA A 43 7.19 -3.61 -12.76
CA ALA A 43 8.32 -3.89 -11.88
C ALA A 43 7.97 -3.80 -10.37
N GLY A 44 6.76 -3.34 -10.03
CA GLY A 44 6.37 -3.10 -8.64
C GLY A 44 6.83 -1.75 -8.08
N GLU A 45 7.46 -0.92 -8.91
CA GLU A 45 7.97 0.42 -8.57
C GLU A 45 6.82 1.44 -8.62
N TYR A 46 5.85 1.28 -7.73
CA TYR A 46 4.59 2.02 -7.79
C TYR A 46 4.73 3.53 -7.58
N ALA A 47 5.65 3.99 -6.72
CA ALA A 47 5.84 5.42 -6.51
C ALA A 47 6.44 6.11 -7.75
N PRO A 48 7.54 5.61 -8.35
CA PRO A 48 8.00 6.08 -9.65
C PRO A 48 6.94 5.96 -10.76
N ALA A 49 6.17 4.87 -10.80
CA ALA A 49 5.11 4.69 -11.80
C ALA A 49 4.02 5.75 -11.71
N VAL A 50 3.55 6.10 -10.50
CA VAL A 50 2.57 7.18 -10.28
C VAL A 50 3.09 8.51 -10.83
N VAL A 51 4.35 8.85 -10.56
CA VAL A 51 4.99 10.07 -11.10
C VAL A 51 5.01 10.06 -12.63
N ALA A 52 5.37 8.92 -13.24
CA ALA A 52 5.39 8.79 -14.69
C ALA A 52 4.00 8.89 -15.33
N TYR A 53 2.96 8.35 -14.70
CA TYR A 53 1.58 8.54 -15.14
C TYR A 53 1.12 9.99 -14.97
N ASP A 54 1.46 10.67 -13.88
CA ASP A 54 1.14 12.09 -13.68
C ASP A 54 1.81 12.97 -14.75
N GLU A 55 3.06 12.66 -15.12
CA GLU A 55 3.76 13.34 -16.22
C GLU A 55 3.03 13.11 -17.57
N PHE A 56 2.58 11.88 -17.84
CA PHE A 56 1.80 11.57 -19.03
C PHE A 56 0.51 12.37 -19.11
N LEU A 57 -0.26 12.37 -18.01
CA LEU A 57 -1.53 13.07 -17.92
C LEU A 57 -1.36 14.60 -18.02
N GLY A 58 -0.26 15.13 -17.47
CA GLY A 58 0.05 16.55 -17.56
C GLY A 58 0.50 17.00 -18.96
N ARG A 59 1.24 16.15 -19.68
CA ARG A 59 1.81 16.49 -20.99
C ARG A 59 0.88 16.15 -22.17
N TYR A 60 0.04 15.13 -22.02
CA TYR A 60 -0.87 14.63 -23.06
C TYR A 60 -2.29 14.40 -22.52
N PRO A 61 -2.98 15.45 -22.02
CA PRO A 61 -4.29 15.30 -21.41
C PRO A 61 -5.38 14.81 -22.37
N ASP A 62 -5.25 15.10 -23.67
CA ASP A 62 -6.21 14.71 -24.72
C ASP A 62 -5.86 13.37 -25.41
N ASP A 63 -4.84 12.65 -24.92
CA ASP A 63 -4.49 11.33 -25.47
C ASP A 63 -5.60 10.31 -25.17
N GLY A 64 -5.90 9.42 -26.12
CA GLY A 64 -6.94 8.42 -25.96
C GLY A 64 -6.69 7.44 -24.81
N GLU A 65 -5.43 7.27 -24.39
CA GLU A 65 -5.06 6.43 -23.23
C GLU A 65 -5.11 7.19 -21.89
N ALA A 66 -5.37 8.50 -21.87
CA ALA A 66 -5.43 9.29 -20.63
C ALA A 66 -6.40 8.74 -19.57
N PRO A 67 -7.63 8.31 -19.90
CA PRO A 67 -8.53 7.71 -18.91
C PRO A 67 -7.96 6.44 -18.26
N ARG A 68 -7.25 5.62 -19.03
CA ARG A 68 -6.61 4.40 -18.53
C ARG A 68 -5.41 4.74 -17.64
N ALA A 69 -4.57 5.69 -18.06
CA ALA A 69 -3.43 6.16 -17.29
C ALA A 69 -3.88 6.71 -15.92
N LEU A 70 -4.96 7.51 -15.89
CA LEU A 70 -5.55 8.02 -14.65
C LEU A 70 -6.02 6.90 -13.73
N ALA A 71 -6.81 5.95 -14.26
CA ALA A 71 -7.31 4.83 -13.46
C ALA A 71 -6.17 3.98 -12.85
N ARG A 72 -5.11 3.73 -13.62
CA ARG A 72 -3.92 3.01 -13.14
C ARG A 72 -3.19 3.81 -12.07
N ARG A 73 -2.95 5.09 -12.32
CA ARG A 73 -2.32 6.01 -11.38
C ARG A 73 -3.06 6.03 -10.04
N ASP A 74 -4.38 6.17 -10.05
CA ASP A 74 -5.20 6.20 -8.83
C ASP A 74 -5.17 4.86 -8.08
N THR A 75 -5.21 3.75 -8.82
CA THR A 75 -5.05 2.42 -8.24
C THR A 75 -3.71 2.29 -7.53
N LEU A 76 -2.61 2.68 -8.17
CA LEU A 76 -1.27 2.61 -7.58
C LEU A 76 -1.12 3.55 -6.38
N ALA A 77 -1.68 4.76 -6.45
CA ALA A 77 -1.69 5.70 -5.33
C ALA A 77 -2.45 5.12 -4.13
N SER A 78 -3.60 4.47 -4.35
CA SER A 78 -4.35 3.81 -3.27
C SER A 78 -3.57 2.66 -2.62
N ILE A 79 -2.80 1.91 -3.41
CA ILE A 79 -1.94 0.83 -2.89
C ILE A 79 -0.82 1.39 -2.01
N LEU A 80 -0.19 2.50 -2.42
CA LEU A 80 0.84 3.16 -1.63
C LEU A 80 0.28 3.67 -0.30
N ALA A 81 -0.86 4.36 -0.33
CA ALA A 81 -1.54 4.81 0.88
C ALA A 81 -1.86 3.63 1.82
N ALA A 82 -2.43 2.54 1.31
CA ALA A 82 -2.71 1.34 2.10
C ALA A 82 -1.45 0.71 2.71
N ARG A 83 -0.30 0.76 2.02
CA ARG A 83 0.99 0.28 2.57
C ARG A 83 1.47 1.14 3.72
N GLU A 84 1.34 2.47 3.60
CA GLU A 84 1.67 3.40 4.68
C GLU A 84 0.77 3.19 5.90
N ASP A 85 -0.53 3.02 5.69
CA ASP A 85 -1.50 2.73 6.74
C ASP A 85 -1.12 1.43 7.47
N LEU A 86 -0.84 0.36 6.73
CA LEU A 86 -0.38 -0.91 7.31
C LEU A 86 0.91 -0.76 8.13
N ALA A 87 1.85 0.07 7.67
CA ALA A 87 3.08 0.34 8.42
C ALA A 87 2.79 1.06 9.75
N ARG A 88 1.89 2.05 9.74
CA ARG A 88 1.46 2.76 10.96
C ARG A 88 0.75 1.83 11.94
N LEU A 89 -0.21 1.03 11.45
CA LEU A 89 -0.93 0.07 12.29
C LEU A 89 0.02 -0.95 12.95
N ARG A 90 1.02 -1.45 12.21
CA ARG A 90 2.04 -2.35 12.78
C ARG A 90 2.83 -1.68 13.91
N GLN A 91 3.18 -0.40 13.75
CA GLN A 91 3.86 0.35 14.79
C GLN A 91 2.98 0.53 16.03
N GLU A 92 1.70 0.84 15.85
CA GLU A 92 0.74 0.96 16.96
C GLU A 92 0.56 -0.36 17.71
N VAL A 93 0.41 -1.47 16.99
CA VAL A 93 0.34 -2.81 17.59
C VAL A 93 1.60 -3.12 18.41
N GLY A 94 2.79 -2.78 17.88
CA GLY A 94 4.05 -2.94 18.62
C GLY A 94 4.08 -2.14 19.92
N ARG A 95 3.67 -0.87 19.88
CA ARG A 95 3.59 -0.02 21.09
C ARG A 95 2.62 -0.56 22.13
N LEU A 96 1.45 -1.04 21.68
CA LEU A 96 0.46 -1.63 22.59
C LEU A 96 0.96 -2.92 23.23
N ALA A 97 1.71 -3.74 22.49
CA ALA A 97 2.34 -4.94 23.03
C ALA A 97 3.38 -4.60 24.12
N ASP A 98 4.21 -3.58 23.89
CA ASP A 98 5.17 -3.10 24.88
C ASP A 98 4.48 -2.56 26.14
N ASP A 99 3.39 -1.79 25.98
CA ASP A 99 2.58 -1.28 27.08
C ASP A 99 1.95 -2.39 27.91
N LEU A 100 1.41 -3.42 27.25
CA LEU A 100 0.87 -4.60 27.92
C LEU A 100 1.97 -5.33 28.72
N GLY A 101 3.14 -5.55 28.12
CA GLY A 101 4.27 -6.19 28.80
C GLY A 101 4.72 -5.40 30.06
N ARG A 102 4.74 -4.06 30.00
CA ARG A 102 5.04 -3.22 31.17
C ARG A 102 4.00 -3.38 32.28
N ARG A 103 2.72 -3.38 31.93
CA ARG A 103 1.62 -3.55 32.90
C ARG A 103 1.64 -4.95 33.52
N GLU A 104 1.94 -5.99 32.75
CA GLU A 104 2.09 -7.35 33.28
C GLU A 104 3.25 -7.44 34.28
N ALA A 105 4.38 -6.80 33.99
CA ALA A 105 5.51 -6.75 34.91
C ALA A 105 5.18 -5.98 36.20
N GLU A 106 4.46 -4.86 36.09
CA GLU A 106 3.98 -4.09 37.24
C GLU A 106 3.00 -4.91 38.10
N LEU A 107 2.04 -5.59 37.47
CA LEU A 107 1.11 -6.49 38.16
C LEU A 107 1.84 -7.62 38.88
N ALA A 108 2.89 -8.19 38.27
CA ALA A 108 3.71 -9.22 38.91
C ALA A 108 4.43 -8.67 40.16
N ARG A 109 4.99 -7.45 40.08
CA ARG A 109 5.63 -6.79 41.23
C ARG A 109 4.63 -6.51 42.35
N LEU A 110 3.47 -5.95 42.03
CA LEU A 110 2.42 -5.67 43.02
C LEU A 110 1.91 -6.94 43.71
N LYS A 111 1.78 -8.06 42.98
CA LYS A 111 1.45 -9.36 43.58
C LYS A 111 2.51 -9.84 44.57
N GLN A 112 3.80 -9.66 44.26
CA GLN A 112 4.89 -10.00 45.17
C GLN A 112 4.89 -9.11 46.42
N GLU A 113 4.67 -7.80 46.27
CA GLU A 113 4.56 -6.88 47.38
C GLU A 113 3.38 -7.23 48.30
N LEU A 114 2.22 -7.54 47.72
CA LEU A 114 1.05 -7.97 48.48
C LEU A 114 1.34 -9.24 49.29
N ALA A 115 1.96 -10.25 48.67
CA ALA A 115 2.33 -11.50 49.37
C ALA A 115 3.33 -11.24 50.52
N ARG A 116 4.30 -10.34 50.31
CA ARG A 116 5.26 -9.94 51.35
C ARG A 116 4.55 -9.24 52.51
N ARG A 117 3.63 -8.32 52.24
CA ARG A 117 2.85 -7.61 53.27
C ARG A 117 1.95 -8.56 54.05
N GLN A 118 1.31 -9.52 53.38
CA GLN A 118 0.53 -10.57 54.06
C GLN A 118 1.40 -11.38 55.01
N ALA A 119 2.59 -11.82 54.58
CA ALA A 119 3.51 -12.55 55.45
C ALA A 119 4.01 -11.71 56.64
N GLU A 120 4.25 -10.42 56.44
CA GLU A 120 4.63 -9.48 57.51
C GLU A 120 3.51 -9.30 58.55
N LEU A 121 2.26 -9.14 58.08
CA LEU A 121 1.08 -9.06 58.96
C LEU A 121 0.90 -10.33 59.78
N GLU A 122 1.05 -11.51 59.19
CA GLU A 122 0.95 -12.77 59.92
C GLU A 122 2.05 -12.94 60.98
N ARG A 123 3.28 -12.49 60.68
CA ARG A 123 4.36 -12.45 61.69
C ARG A 123 4.03 -11.52 62.85
N LEU A 124 3.51 -10.32 62.57
CA LEU A 124 3.11 -9.36 63.61
C LEU A 124 2.00 -9.93 64.50
N LYS A 125 0.98 -10.57 63.91
CA LYS A 125 -0.08 -11.27 64.68
C LYS A 125 0.51 -12.34 65.59
N GLN A 126 1.46 -13.15 65.11
CA GLN A 126 2.11 -14.17 65.94
C GLN A 126 2.92 -13.56 67.10
N ILE A 127 3.60 -12.44 66.87
CA ILE A 127 4.33 -11.73 67.94
C ILE A 127 3.33 -11.22 68.98
N ASP A 128 2.27 -10.55 68.53
CA ASP A 128 1.23 -9.99 69.40
C ASP A 128 0.59 -11.06 70.30
N MET A 129 0.23 -12.22 69.74
CA MET A 129 -0.31 -13.35 70.52
C MET A 129 0.67 -13.93 71.56
N ARG A 130 1.98 -13.86 71.30
CA ARG A 130 3.02 -14.39 72.22
C ARG A 130 3.41 -13.43 73.33
N LEU A 131 3.23 -12.12 73.14
CA LEU A 131 3.54 -11.09 74.14
C LEU A 131 2.82 -11.29 75.49
N PRO A 132 1.50 -11.55 75.56
CA PRO A 132 0.81 -11.78 76.84
C PRO A 132 1.19 -13.11 77.49
N GLN A 133 1.49 -14.16 76.69
CA GLN A 133 1.90 -15.48 77.20
C GLN A 133 3.25 -15.46 77.92
N ARG A 134 4.13 -14.50 77.61
CA ARG A 134 5.44 -14.36 78.26
C ARG A 134 5.44 -13.50 79.53
N ARG A 135 4.33 -12.83 79.83
CA ARG A 135 4.20 -11.95 81.01
C ARG A 135 3.46 -12.60 82.19
N GLN A 136 2.91 -13.80 82.00
CA GLN A 136 2.36 -14.66 83.05
C GLN A 136 3.41 -15.69 83.46
#